data_AF-A0A372KKK7-F1
#
_entry.id   AF-A0A372KKK7-F1
#
_cell.length_a   1.000
_cell.length_b   1.000
_cell.length_c   1.000
_cell.angle_alpha   90.00
_cell.angle_beta   90.00
_cell.angle_gamma   90.00
#
_symmetry.space_group_name_H-M   'P 1'
#
loop_
_entity.id
_entity.type
_entity.pdbx_description
1 polymer ?
#
loop_
_entity_poly.entity_id
_entity_poly.type
_entity_poly.pdbx_seq_one_letter_code
_entity_poly.pdbx_strand_id
1 'polypeptide(L)' 'MEIINNIIALASHLFFTILFFQLLTSVFDWHKVIKRTPENIRRLRLFVILLSAVLGYLVSHFILEVIEVCQNLFFVLR' A
#
# COMPACT_ATOMS: atom_id res chain seq x y z
N MET A 1 -6.70 -23.44 -5.87
CA MET A 1 -5.44 -22.77 -5.48
C MET A 1 -5.37 -21.36 -6.05
N GLU A 2 -5.57 -21.16 -7.35
CA GLU A 2 -5.50 -19.83 -7.98
C GLU A 2 -6.44 -18.77 -7.38
N ILE A 3 -7.72 -19.10 -7.15
CA ILE A 3 -8.68 -18.17 -6.50
C ILE A 3 -8.22 -17.76 -5.10
N ILE A 4 -7.66 -18.69 -4.32
CA ILE A 4 -7.16 -18.41 -2.96
C ILE A 4 -5.96 -17.46 -3.04
N ASN A 5 -5.03 -17.70 -3.97
CA ASN A 5 -3.87 -16.83 -4.18
C ASN A 5 -4.30 -15.42 -4.61
N ASN A 6 -5.29 -15.30 -5.49
CA ASN A 6 -5.84 -14.02 -5.92
C ASN A 6 -6.52 -13.26 -4.77
N ILE A 7 -7.23 -13.97 -3.88
CA ILE A 7 -7.83 -13.37 -2.68
C ILE A 7 -6.75 -12.89 -1.72
N ILE A 8 -5.69 -13.69 -1.49
CA ILE A 8 -4.56 -13.30 -0.63
C ILE A 8 -3.86 -12.07 -1.20
N ALA A 9 -3.60 -12.04 -2.51
CA ALA A 9 -2.99 -10.90 -3.18
C ALA A 9 -3.86 -9.64 -3.02
N LEU A 10 -5.15 -9.74 -3.33
CA LEU A 10 -6.09 -8.62 -3.16
C LEU A 10 -6.14 -8.12 -1.72
N ALA A 11 -6.23 -9.03 -0.74
CA ALA A 11 -6.24 -8.69 0.67
C ALA A 11 -4.95 -7.98 1.10
N SER A 12 -3.80 -8.45 0.61
CA SER A 12 -2.50 -7.82 0.86
C SER A 12 -2.45 -6.41 0.27
N HIS A 13 -2.86 -6.22 -0.99
CA HIS A 13 -2.86 -4.89 -1.62
C HIS A 13 -3.77 -3.91 -0.87
N LEU A 14 -4.96 -4.35 -0.45
CA LEU A 14 -5.87 -3.52 0.34
C LEU A 14 -5.29 -3.19 1.71
N PHE A 15 -4.71 -4.17 2.40
CA PHE A 15 -4.09 -3.97 3.71
C PHE A 15 -2.97 -2.92 3.64
N PHE A 16 -2.02 -3.07 2.73
CA PHE A 16 -0.92 -2.11 2.59
C PHE A 16 -1.38 -0.74 2.10
N THR A 17 -2.40 -0.67 1.23
CA THR A 17 -2.98 0.61 0.81
C THR A 17 -3.58 1.37 2.00
N ILE A 18 -4.33 0.67 2.87
CA ILE A 18 -4.92 1.28 4.07
C ILE A 18 -3.82 1.71 5.05
N LEU A 19 -2.79 0.88 5.23
CA LEU A 19 -1.64 1.19 6.09
C LEU A 19 -0.90 2.44 5.61
N PHE A 20 -0.61 2.55 4.31
CA PHE A 20 0.02 3.75 3.74
C PHE A 20 -0.87 4.98 3.85
N PHE A 21 -2.18 4.84 3.68
CA PHE A 21 -3.11 5.94 3.89
C PHE A 21 -3.08 6.46 5.33
N GLN A 22 -3.06 5.57 6.30
CA GLN A 22 -2.92 5.93 7.71
C GLN A 22 -1.59 6.61 7.99
N LEU A 23 -0.47 6.07 7.50
CA LEU A 23 0.86 6.65 7.67
C LEU A 23 0.99 8.03 7.03
N LEU A 24 0.53 8.18 5.78
CA LEU A 24 0.56 9.46 5.09
C LEU A 24 -0.28 10.50 5.83
N THR A 25 -1.41 10.10 6.42
CA THR A 25 -2.28 11.02 7.17
C THR A 25 -1.74 11.36 8.56
N SER A 26 -1.05 10.43 9.24
CA SER A 26 -0.59 10.62 10.62
C SER A 26 0.81 11.21 10.74
N VAL A 27 1.73 10.84 9.84
CA VAL A 27 3.14 11.24 9.90
C VAL A 27 3.37 12.61 9.26
N PHE A 28 2.64 12.93 8.19
CA PHE A 28 2.81 14.20 7.48
C PHE A 28 1.84 15.25 7.98
N ASP A 29 2.39 16.37 8.46
CA ASP A 29 1.61 17.58 8.74
C ASP A 29 1.31 18.32 7.43
N TRP A 30 0.28 17.86 6.72
CA TRP A 30 -0.13 18.44 5.44
C TRP A 30 -0.53 19.92 5.52
N HIS A 31 -0.83 20.44 6.71
CA HIS A 31 -1.12 21.85 6.89
C HIS A 31 0.09 22.75 6.64
N LYS A 32 1.31 22.23 6.78
CA LYS A 32 2.55 22.95 6.46
C LYS A 32 2.91 22.85 4.97
N VAL A 33 2.42 21.81 4.30
CA VAL A 33 2.75 21.54 2.89
C VAL A 33 1.86 22.35 1.94
N ILE A 34 0.59 22.59 2.30
CA ILE A 34 -0.40 23.18 1.39
C ILE A 34 -1.16 24.34 2.04
N LYS A 35 -1.45 25.39 1.26
CA LYS A 35 -2.33 26.50 1.68
C LYS A 35 -3.72 25.96 2.05
N ARG A 36 -4.22 26.33 3.23
CA ARG A 36 -5.53 25.93 3.78
C ARG A 36 -6.71 26.61 3.06
N THR A 37 -6.92 26.26 1.79
CA THR A 37 -8.18 26.55 1.09
C THR A 37 -9.04 25.28 1.02
N PRO A 38 -10.38 25.39 1.06
CA PRO A 38 -11.26 24.22 0.98
C PRO A 38 -11.02 23.37 -0.26
N GLU A 39 -10.70 24.02 -1.39
CA GLU A 39 -10.38 23.36 -2.65
C GLU A 39 -9.08 22.54 -2.57
N ASN A 40 -8.02 23.11 -1.98
CA ASN A 40 -6.74 22.43 -1.82
C ASN A 40 -6.84 21.25 -0.85
N ILE A 41 -7.65 21.35 0.20
CA ILE A 41 -7.87 20.24 1.15
C ILE A 41 -8.53 19.04 0.44
N ARG A 42 -9.51 19.29 -0.43
CA ARG A 42 -10.14 18.23 -1.22
C ARG A 42 -9.16 17.58 -2.20
N ARG A 43 -8.38 18.39 -2.93
CA ARG A 43 -7.35 17.91 -3.87
C ARG A 43 -6.26 17.11 -3.15
N LEU A 44 -5.84 17.57 -1.98
CA LEU A 44 -4.88 16.86 -1.13
C LEU A 44 -5.41 15.50 -0.69
N ARG A 45 -6.66 15.40 -0.23
CA ARG A 45 -7.22 14.11 0.18
C ARG A 45 -7.21 13.09 -0.97
N LEU A 46 -7.57 13.53 -2.19
CA LEU A 46 -7.50 12.69 -3.38
C LEU A 46 -6.06 12.28 -3.70
N PHE A 47 -5.12 13.23 -3.61
CA PHE A 47 -3.70 12.95 -3.80
C PHE A 47 -3.18 11.90 -2.81
N VAL A 48 -3.50 12.02 -1.51
CA VAL A 48 -3.10 11.06 -0.49
C VAL A 48 -3.65 9.68 -0.77
N ILE A 49 -4.93 9.56 -1.16
CA ILE A 49 -5.53 8.27 -1.52
C ILE A 49 -4.81 7.61 -2.71
N LEU A 50 -4.55 8.38 -3.78
CA LEU A 50 -3.84 7.88 -4.95
C LEU A 50 -2.41 7.47 -4.62
N LEU A 51 -1.70 8.29 -3.85
CA LEU A 51 -0.34 7.99 -3.40
C LEU A 51 -0.31 6.74 -2.52
N SER A 52 -1.30 6.57 -1.64
CA SER A 52 -1.43 5.39 -0.78
C SER A 52 -1.66 4.12 -1.59
N ALA A 53 -2.47 4.19 -2.65
CA ALA A 53 -2.71 3.05 -3.53
C ALA A 53 -1.44 2.63 -4.28
N VAL A 54 -0.67 3.60 -4.80
CA VAL A 54 0.60 3.31 -5.50
C VAL A 54 1.62 2.72 -4.54
N LEU A 55 1.87 3.36 -3.40
CA LEU A 55 2.86 2.89 -2.42
C LEU A 55 2.44 1.57 -1.77
N GLY A 56 1.17 1.45 -1.41
CA GLY A 56 0.60 0.24 -0.83
C GLY A 56 0.67 -0.94 -1.80
N TYR A 57 0.37 -0.72 -3.08
CA TYR A 57 0.54 -1.75 -4.10
C TYR A 57 1.99 -2.17 -4.25
N LEU A 58 2.93 -1.22 -4.36
CA LEU A 58 4.35 -1.50 -4.54
C LEU A 58 4.93 -2.33 -3.40
N VAL A 59 4.65 -1.94 -2.14
CA VAL A 59 5.12 -2.68 -0.97
C VAL A 59 4.43 -4.04 -0.86
N SER A 60 3.12 -4.11 -1.09
CA SER A 60 2.41 -5.39 -1.10
C SER A 60 2.99 -6.36 -2.13
N HIS A 61 3.24 -5.88 -3.35
CA HIS A 61 3.80 -6.70 -4.42
C HIS A 61 5.19 -7.21 -4.05
N PHE A 62 6.07 -6.34 -3.56
CA PHE A 62 7.40 -6.71 -3.08
C PHE A 62 7.34 -7.77 -1.96
N ILE A 63 6.45 -7.63 -0.99
CA ILE A 63 6.30 -8.60 0.10
C ILE A 63 5.82 -9.96 -0.42
N LEU A 64 4.88 -9.99 -1.36
CA LEU A 64 4.41 -11.23 -1.98
C LEU A 64 5.54 -11.94 -2.75
N GLU A 65 6.35 -11.19 -3.51
CA GLU A 65 7.53 -11.74 -4.19
C GLU A 65 8.54 -12.33 -3.21
N VAL A 66 8.82 -11.64 -2.10
CA VAL A 66 9.72 -12.15 -1.06
C VAL A 66 9.18 -13.46 -0.48
N ILE A 67 7.88 -13.56 -0.21
CA ILE A 67 7.25 -14.78 0.30
C ILE A 67 7.40 -15.92 -0.71
N GLU A 68 7.15 -15.65 -2.00
CA GLU A 68 7.30 -16.64 -3.07
C GLU A 68 8.74 -17.15 -3.18
N VAL A 69 9.73 -16.26 -3.16
CA VAL A 69 11.15 -16.62 -3.16
C VAL A 69 11.49 -17.48 -1.93
N CYS A 70 11.01 -17.11 -0.74
CA CYS A 70 11.24 -17.88 0.49
C CYS A 70 10.64 -19.30 0.40
N GLN A 71 9.43 -19.43 -0.13
CA GLN A 71 8.76 -20.72 -0.31
C GLN A 71 9.52 -21.61 -1.31
N ASN A 72 9.96 -21.03 -2.43
CA ASN A 72 10.73 -21.75 -3.44
C ASN A 72 12.08 -22.21 -2.89
N LEU A 73 12.80 -21.36 -2.16
CA LEU A 73 14.07 -21.72 -1.52
C LEU A 73 13.90 -22.84 -0.49
N PHE A 74 12.87 -22.78 0.35
CA PHE A 74 12.58 -23.82 1.32
C PHE A 74 12.31 -25.19 0.65
N PHE A 75 11.64 -25.19 -0.51
CA PHE A 75 11.39 -26.41 -1.27
C PHE A 75 12.67 -26.97 -1.91
N VAL A 76 13.55 -26.11 -2.44
CA VAL A 76 14.82 -26.52 -3.08
C VAL A 76 15.83 -27.07 -2.07
N LEU A 77 15.83 -26.55 -0.84
CA LEU A 77 16.77 -26.95 0.23
C LEU A 77 16.33 -28.19 1.02
N ARG A 78 15.14 -28.74 0.74
CA ARG A 78 14.59 -29.94 1.37
C ARG A 78 14.82 -31.19 0.53
#